data_AF-A0AA46NU02-F1
#
_entry.id   AF-A0AA46NU02-F1
#
_cell.length_a   1.000
_cell.length_b   1.000
_cell.length_c   1.000
_cell.angle_alpha   90.00
_cell.angle_beta   90.00
_cell.angle_gamma   90.00
#
_symmetry.space_group_name_H-M   'P 1'
#
loop_
_entity.id
_entity.type
_entity.pdbx_description
1 polymer ?
#
loop_
_entity_poly.entity_id
_entity_poly.type
_entity_poly.pdbx_seq_one_letter_code
_entity_poly.pdbx_strand_id
1 'polypeptide(L)'
;MRAENKPKVKKEKKLFLLESYFSFKNQFLSIEKLISDNFQKYSLNEILDFKETLQELYLKMRYFVKKLRKYHKVYIDIEKRDGFI
;
A
#
# COMPACT_ATOMS: atom_id res chain seq x y z
N MET A 1 -16.16 -32.26 -10.76
CA MET A 1 -16.00 -30.85 -11.20
C MET A 1 -15.47 -29.93 -10.08
N ARG A 2 -14.28 -30.17 -9.51
CA ARG A 2 -13.67 -29.29 -8.46
C ARG A 2 -12.26 -28.79 -8.80
N ALA A 3 -11.59 -29.37 -9.79
CA ALA A 3 -10.20 -29.06 -10.12
C ALA A 3 -10.05 -27.74 -10.91
N GLU A 4 -11.01 -27.38 -11.75
CA GLU A 4 -10.94 -26.20 -12.63
C GLU A 4 -11.12 -24.85 -11.90
N ASN A 5 -11.80 -24.83 -10.76
CA ASN A 5 -12.08 -23.58 -10.02
C ASN A 5 -10.89 -23.12 -9.15
N LYS A 6 -10.04 -24.04 -8.68
CA LYS A 6 -8.87 -23.71 -7.84
C LYS A 6 -7.89 -22.73 -8.51
N PRO A 7 -7.46 -22.91 -9.78
CA PRO A 7 -6.55 -21.98 -10.43
C PRO A 7 -7.20 -20.61 -10.71
N LYS A 8 -8.49 -20.56 -11.04
CA LYS A 8 -9.24 -19.30 -11.24
C LYS A 8 -9.30 -18.46 -9.95
N VAL A 9 -9.71 -19.06 -8.84
CA VAL A 9 -9.77 -18.38 -7.53
C VAL A 9 -8.39 -17.88 -7.08
N LYS A 10 -7.31 -18.63 -7.36
CA LYS A 10 -5.94 -18.21 -7.05
C LYS A 10 -5.52 -16.99 -7.87
N LYS A 11 -5.93 -16.91 -9.14
CA LYS A 11 -5.65 -15.78 -10.04
C LYS A 11 -6.41 -14.52 -9.60
N GLU A 12 -7.69 -14.64 -9.28
CA GLU A 12 -8.52 -13.54 -8.78
C GLU A 12 -7.98 -12.98 -7.46
N LYS A 13 -7.64 -13.86 -6.50
CA LYS A 13 -7.01 -13.43 -5.24
C LYS A 13 -5.69 -12.71 -5.45
N LYS A 14 -4.86 -13.19 -6.40
CA LYS A 14 -3.60 -12.51 -6.75
C LYS A 14 -3.86 -11.10 -7.30
N LEU A 15 -4.83 -10.99 -8.20
CA LEU A 15 -5.19 -9.72 -8.82
C LEU A 15 -5.69 -8.72 -7.77
N PHE A 16 -6.64 -9.14 -6.93
CA PHE A 16 -7.16 -8.33 -5.83
C PHE A 16 -6.04 -7.80 -4.91
N LEU A 17 -5.07 -8.65 -4.55
CA LEU A 17 -3.95 -8.22 -3.70
C LEU A 17 -3.03 -7.19 -4.39
N LEU A 18 -2.81 -7.33 -5.70
CA LEU A 18 -2.03 -6.38 -6.49
C LEU A 18 -2.76 -5.05 -6.66
N GLU A 19 -4.03 -5.08 -7.03
CA GLU A 19 -4.87 -3.89 -7.19
C GLU A 19 -4.98 -3.12 -5.87
N SER A 20 -5.19 -3.83 -4.76
CA SER A 20 -5.21 -3.23 -3.43
C SER A 20 -3.87 -2.55 -3.12
N TYR A 21 -2.74 -3.22 -3.36
CA TYR A 21 -1.42 -2.63 -3.16
C TYR A 21 -1.21 -1.35 -3.99
N PHE A 22 -1.52 -1.39 -5.28
CA PHE A 22 -1.34 -0.23 -6.16
C PHE A 22 -2.31 0.92 -5.83
N SER A 23 -3.53 0.60 -5.40
CA SER A 23 -4.48 1.60 -4.90
C SER A 23 -3.92 2.36 -3.70
N PHE A 24 -3.44 1.65 -2.68
CA PHE A 24 -2.83 2.30 -1.50
C PHE A 24 -1.55 3.06 -1.86
N LYS A 25 -0.74 2.54 -2.78
CA LYS A 25 0.46 3.23 -3.28
C LYS A 25 0.10 4.56 -3.94
N ASN A 26 -0.93 4.58 -4.78
CA ASN A 26 -1.38 5.80 -5.45
C ASN A 26 -1.92 6.83 -4.47
N GLN A 27 -2.68 6.40 -3.45
CA GLN A 27 -3.13 7.28 -2.36
C GLN A 27 -1.94 7.88 -1.60
N PHE A 28 -0.97 7.04 -1.23
CA PHE A 28 0.25 7.48 -0.53
C PHE A 28 0.99 8.55 -1.34
N LEU A 29 1.26 8.29 -2.62
CA LEU A 29 1.96 9.22 -3.51
C LEU A 29 1.18 10.52 -3.72
N SER A 30 -0.15 10.45 -3.75
CA SER A 30 -1.00 11.63 -3.91
C SER A 30 -0.92 12.54 -2.68
N ILE A 31 -0.92 11.96 -1.48
CA ILE A 31 -0.75 12.70 -0.23
C ILE A 31 0.67 13.27 -0.12
N GLU A 32 1.70 12.47 -0.41
CA GLU A 32 3.11 12.91 -0.39
C GLU A 32 3.32 14.10 -1.34
N LYS A 33 2.74 14.05 -2.54
CA LYS A 33 2.76 15.17 -3.48
C LYS A 33 2.02 16.39 -2.94
N LEU A 34 0.81 16.21 -2.39
CA LEU A 34 0.02 17.30 -1.82
C LEU A 34 0.77 18.04 -0.71
N ILE A 35 1.42 17.31 0.19
CA ILE A 35 2.28 17.87 1.25
C ILE A 35 3.46 18.60 0.62
N SER A 36 4.16 17.99 -0.34
CA SER A 36 5.35 18.60 -0.97
C SER A 36 5.01 19.90 -1.69
N ASP A 37 3.88 19.96 -2.38
CA ASP A 37 3.44 21.11 -3.17
C ASP A 37 2.95 22.27 -2.28
N ASN A 38 2.44 21.97 -1.07
CA ASN A 38 1.75 22.96 -0.23
C ASN A 38 2.22 23.00 1.23
N PHE A 39 3.42 22.49 1.54
CA PHE A 39 3.90 22.31 2.92
C PHE A 39 3.72 23.56 3.81
N GLN A 40 4.07 24.74 3.30
CA GLN A 40 3.98 26.01 4.03
C GLN A 40 2.54 26.45 4.36
N LYS A 41 1.53 25.85 3.72
CA LYS A 41 0.12 26.19 3.92
C LYS A 41 -0.53 25.37 5.04
N TYR A 42 0.12 24.31 5.49
CA TYR A 42 -0.43 23.42 6.52
C TYR A 42 0.06 23.82 7.90
N SER A 43 -0.85 23.78 8.86
CA SER A 43 -0.53 23.84 10.28
C SER A 43 0.22 22.59 10.73
N LEU A 44 0.89 22.68 11.88
CA LEU A 44 1.58 21.53 12.47
C LEU A 44 0.64 20.34 12.70
N ASN A 45 -0.60 20.59 13.11
CA ASN A 45 -1.59 19.53 13.35
C ASN A 45 -1.93 18.80 12.05
N GLU A 46 -2.17 19.53 10.96
CA GLU A 46 -2.45 18.92 9.65
C GLU A 46 -1.25 18.09 9.16
N ILE A 47 -0.02 18.56 9.38
CA ILE A 47 1.18 17.78 9.06
C ILE A 47 1.27 16.48 9.87
N LEU A 48 0.87 16.51 11.15
CA LEU A 48 0.81 15.30 11.99
C LEU A 48 -0.27 14.33 11.50
N ASP A 49 -1.45 14.82 11.13
CA ASP A 49 -2.54 14.01 10.58
C ASP A 49 -2.13 13.35 9.25
N PHE A 50 -1.44 14.10 8.38
CA PHE A 50 -0.87 13.56 7.16
C PHE A 50 0.17 12.47 7.43
N LYS A 51 1.03 12.67 8.43
CA LYS A 51 2.03 11.67 8.83
C LYS A 51 1.36 10.38 9.29
N GLU A 52 0.32 10.47 10.13
CA GLU A 52 -0.44 9.30 10.60
C GLU A 52 -1.11 8.57 9.43
N THR A 53 -1.72 9.32 8.50
CA THR A 53 -2.36 8.76 7.30
C THR A 53 -1.35 8.03 6.41
N LEU A 54 -0.19 8.64 6.15
CA LEU A 54 0.89 8.01 5.39
C LEU A 54 1.41 6.74 6.08
N GLN A 55 1.48 6.74 7.41
CA GLN A 55 1.87 5.57 8.19
C GLN A 55 0.89 4.41 8.03
N GLU A 56 -0.41 4.70 8.12
CA GLU A 56 -1.45 3.69 7.95
C GLU A 56 -1.41 3.09 6.54
N LEU A 57 -1.27 3.92 5.50
CA LEU A 57 -1.15 3.47 4.12
C LEU A 57 0.09 2.60 3.90
N TYR A 58 1.23 2.98 4.47
CA TYR A 58 2.45 2.18 4.41
C TYR A 58 2.28 0.80 5.07
N LEU A 59 1.63 0.73 6.24
CA LEU A 59 1.34 -0.53 6.92
C LEU A 59 0.41 -1.42 6.09
N LYS A 60 -0.63 -0.83 5.47
CA LYS A 60 -1.52 -1.54 4.52
C LYS A 60 -0.71 -2.11 3.36
N MET A 61 0.10 -1.30 2.68
CA MET A 61 0.96 -1.76 1.58
C MET A 61 1.88 -2.91 2.00
N ARG A 62 2.54 -2.80 3.17
CA ARG A 62 3.42 -3.84 3.72
C ARG A 62 2.66 -5.14 3.98
N TYR A 63 1.41 -5.07 4.45
CA TYR A 63 0.55 -6.24 4.62
C TYR A 63 0.29 -6.95 3.28
N PHE A 64 -0.11 -6.22 2.23
CA PHE A 64 -0.37 -6.80 0.91
C PHE A 64 0.89 -7.42 0.30
N VAL A 65 2.05 -6.77 0.41
CA VAL A 65 3.32 -7.33 -0.05
C VAL A 65 3.68 -8.62 0.69
N LYS A 66 3.50 -8.69 2.02
CA LYS A 66 3.69 -9.93 2.78
C LYS A 66 2.78 -11.06 2.27
N LYS A 67 1.51 -10.77 1.98
CA LYS A 67 0.57 -11.76 1.43
C LYS A 67 0.95 -12.21 0.02
N LEU A 68 1.30 -11.27 -0.86
CA LEU A 68 1.76 -11.53 -2.22
C LEU A 68 3.02 -12.39 -2.26
N ARG A 69 3.99 -12.10 -1.37
CA ARG A 69 5.21 -12.91 -1.22
C ARG A 69 4.89 -14.33 -0.76
N LYS A 70 4.11 -14.46 0.32
CA LYS A 70 3.80 -15.76 0.95
C LYS A 70 2.99 -16.70 0.04
N TYR A 71 1.97 -16.18 -0.64
CA TYR A 71 1.00 -17.03 -1.35
C TYR A 71 1.17 -17.05 -2.87
N HIS A 72 1.85 -16.04 -3.43
CA HIS A 72 1.96 -15.87 -4.89
C HIS A 72 3.40 -15.73 -5.39
N LYS A 73 4.41 -15.79 -4.50
CA LYS A 73 5.84 -15.60 -4.82
C LYS A 73 6.10 -14.32 -5.61
N VAL A 74 5.30 -13.27 -5.36
CA VAL A 74 5.52 -11.95 -5.94
C VAL A 74 6.37 -11.14 -4.97
N TYR A 75 7.46 -10.58 -5.47
CA TYR A 75 8.40 -9.76 -4.72
C TYR A 75 8.20 -8.32 -5.17
N ILE A 76 7.81 -7.48 -4.23
CA ILE A 76 7.67 -6.05 -4.42
C ILE A 76 8.58 -5.42 -3.39
N ASP A 77 9.56 -4.66 -3.87
CA ASP A 77 10.43 -3.90 -2.99
C ASP A 77 9.67 -2.68 -2.49
N ILE A 78 9.54 -2.62 -1.17
CA ILE A 78 9.07 -1.44 -0.46
C ILE A 78 10.29 -0.98 0.33
N GLU A 79 10.79 0.23 0.02
CA GLU A 79 11.86 0.84 0.78
C GLU A 79 11.48 0.95 2.25
N LYS A 80 12.43 0.60 3.12
CA LYS A 80 12.28 0.90 4.55
C LYS A 80 12.37 2.42 4.68
N ARG A 81 11.27 3.06 5.08
CA ARG A 81 11.26 4.48 5.38
C ARG A 81 11.49 4.68 6.88
N ASP A 82 12.66 5.21 7.23
CA ASP A 82 12.97 5.62 8.59
C ASP A 82 12.03 6.77 8.99
N GLY A 83 11.35 6.64 10.14
CA GLY A 83 10.33 7.60 10.61
C GLY A 83 8.89 7.10 10.61
N PHE A 84 8.63 5.91 10.03
CA PHE A 84 7.38 5.17 10.16
C PHE A 84 7.60 3.94 11.06
N ILE A 85 7.50 4.15 12.38
CA ILE A 85 7.69 3.12 13.42
C ILE A 85 6.33 2.58 13.85
#